data_AF-U5EQT6-F1
#
_entry.id   AF-U5EQT6-F1
#
_cell.length_a   1.000
_cell.length_b   1.000
_cell.length_c   1.000
_cell.angle_alpha   90.00
_cell.angle_beta   90.00
_cell.angle_gamma   90.00
#
_symmetry.space_group_name_H-M   'P 1'
#
loop_
_entity.id
_entity.type
_entity.pdbx_description
1 polymer ?
#
loop_
_entity_poly.entity_id
_entity_poly.type
_entity_poly.pdbx_seq_one_letter_code
_entity_poly.pdbx_strand_id
1 'polypeptide(L)'
;MKFRAGATGPPRCQKVAPDERARHRRSIIEHMCESVRPYVRTGVWTEPAPRFCPNGHRLGAGRSIVTVMPCRRIGGHHRMHSCLACGATTYSPPAHNDCVH
;
A
#
# COMPACT_ATOMS: atom_id res chain seq x y z
N MET A 1 -27.48 35.50 -30.78
CA MET A 1 -27.28 34.50 -29.70
C MET A 1 -27.60 33.12 -30.27
N LYS A 2 -26.65 32.19 -30.31
CA LYS A 2 -26.88 30.80 -30.73
C LYS A 2 -26.28 29.88 -29.66
N PHE A 3 -27.13 29.24 -28.88
CA PHE A 3 -26.73 28.24 -27.89
C PHE A 3 -26.28 26.97 -28.63
N ARG A 4 -25.04 26.53 -28.41
CA ARG A 4 -24.58 25.18 -28.79
C ARG A 4 -24.75 24.28 -27.57
N ALA A 5 -25.65 23.30 -27.67
CA ALA A 5 -25.69 22.17 -26.76
C ALA A 5 -24.49 21.25 -27.09
N GLY A 6 -23.51 21.19 -26.19
CA GLY A 6 -22.39 20.26 -26.25
C GLY A 6 -22.64 19.08 -25.31
N ALA A 7 -22.75 17.88 -25.87
CA ALA A 7 -23.14 16.65 -25.20
C ALA A 7 -22.22 16.25 -24.03
N THR A 8 -22.77 16.13 -22.83
CA THR A 8 -22.17 15.42 -21.69
C THR A 8 -22.69 13.98 -21.67
N GLY A 9 -22.08 13.10 -22.48
CA GLY A 9 -22.25 11.66 -22.37
C GLY A 9 -21.20 11.04 -21.42
N PRO A 10 -21.48 9.92 -20.75
CA PRO A 10 -20.49 9.22 -19.94
C PRO A 10 -19.31 8.75 -20.81
N PRO A 11 -18.09 8.61 -20.25
CA PRO A 11 -16.94 8.18 -21.02
C PRO A 11 -17.22 6.80 -21.62
N ARG A 12 -17.17 6.74 -22.96
CA ARG A 12 -17.31 5.50 -23.73
C ARG A 12 -16.15 4.57 -23.36
N CYS A 13 -16.43 3.29 -23.05
CA CYS A 13 -15.40 2.27 -22.85
C CYS A 13 -14.55 2.16 -24.12
N GLN A 14 -13.39 2.80 -24.14
CA GLN A 14 -12.49 2.77 -25.28
C GLN A 14 -11.82 1.39 -25.33
N LYS A 15 -11.95 0.70 -26.47
CA LYS A 15 -11.22 -0.54 -26.72
C LYS A 15 -9.75 -0.17 -26.93
N VAL A 16 -8.93 -0.26 -25.87
CA VAL A 16 -7.47 -0.16 -25.95
C VAL A 16 -6.92 -1.21 -26.91
N ALA A 17 -5.92 -0.83 -27.69
CA ALA A 17 -5.30 -1.73 -28.67
C ALA A 17 -4.69 -2.95 -27.96
N PRO A 18 -4.68 -4.15 -28.59
CA PRO A 18 -4.21 -5.37 -27.94
C PRO A 18 -2.76 -5.28 -27.44
N ASP A 19 -1.90 -4.50 -28.10
CA ASP A 19 -0.52 -4.26 -27.72
C ASP A 19 -0.41 -3.34 -26.49
N GLU A 20 -1.24 -2.30 -26.39
CA GLU A 20 -1.37 -1.44 -25.22
C GLU A 20 -1.90 -2.22 -24.01
N ARG A 21 -2.88 -3.10 -24.21
CA ARG A 21 -3.41 -3.97 -23.15
C ARG A 21 -2.35 -4.94 -22.63
N ALA A 22 -1.53 -5.51 -23.52
CA ALA A 22 -0.42 -6.40 -23.13
C ALA A 22 0.68 -5.64 -22.39
N ARG A 23 1.00 -4.40 -22.82
CA ARG A 23 1.97 -3.50 -22.15
C ARG A 23 1.48 -3.08 -20.77
N HIS A 24 0.21 -2.71 -20.65
CA HIS A 24 -0.42 -2.36 -19.38
C HIS A 24 -0.44 -3.55 -18.42
N ARG A 25 -0.76 -4.76 -18.90
CA ARG A 25 -0.71 -5.99 -18.10
C ARG A 25 0.71 -6.32 -17.63
N ARG A 26 1.74 -6.17 -18.46
CA ARG A 26 3.14 -6.34 -18.04
C ARG A 26 3.54 -5.32 -16.97
N SER A 27 3.19 -4.06 -17.20
CA SER A 27 3.43 -2.98 -16.22
C SER A 27 2.75 -3.25 -14.88
N ILE A 28 1.50 -3.76 -14.87
CA ILE A 28 0.82 -4.17 -13.63
C ILE A 28 1.57 -5.30 -12.92
N ILE A 29 1.98 -6.35 -13.65
CA ILE A 29 2.67 -7.50 -13.05
C ILE A 29 4.02 -7.07 -12.47
N GLU A 30 4.80 -6.26 -13.20
CA GLU A 30 6.08 -5.72 -12.74
C GLU A 30 5.88 -4.84 -11.50
N HIS A 31 4.87 -3.97 -11.50
CA HIS A 31 4.55 -3.12 -10.36
C HIS A 31 4.06 -3.93 -9.15
N MET A 32 3.25 -4.97 -9.36
CA MET A 32 2.86 -5.90 -8.31
C MET A 32 4.06 -6.63 -7.73
N CYS A 33 4.97 -7.14 -8.57
CA CYS A 33 6.20 -7.77 -8.11
C CYS A 33 7.08 -6.81 -7.31
N GLU A 34 7.20 -5.55 -7.73
CA GLU A 34 7.98 -4.53 -7.03
C GLU A 34 7.37 -4.15 -5.67
N SER A 35 6.05 -4.00 -5.60
CA SER A 35 5.33 -3.75 -4.34
C SER A 35 5.35 -4.94 -3.37
N VAL A 36 5.54 -6.17 -3.88
CA VAL A 36 5.62 -7.40 -3.08
C VAL A 36 7.07 -7.69 -2.62
N ARG A 37 8.09 -7.11 -3.24
CA ARG A 37 9.51 -7.31 -2.86
C ARG A 37 9.86 -7.04 -1.39
N PRO A 38 9.25 -6.07 -0.67
CA PRO A 38 9.50 -5.89 0.77
C PRO A 38 9.07 -7.11 1.60
N TYR A 39 8.23 -7.97 1.03
CA TYR A 39 7.56 -9.08 1.71
C TYR A 39 8.10 -10.45 1.31
N VAL A 40 9.00 -10.56 0.33
CA VAL A 40 9.58 -11.86 -0.04
C VAL A 40 10.97 -11.97 0.56
N ARG A 41 11.07 -12.68 1.68
CA ARG A 41 12.37 -13.06 2.26
C ARG A 41 12.59 -14.55 1.95
N THR A 42 13.71 -14.88 1.31
CA THR A 42 14.10 -16.28 0.99
C THR A 42 13.04 -17.08 0.21
N GLY A 43 12.23 -16.42 -0.63
CA GLY A 43 11.16 -17.08 -1.40
C GLY A 43 9.87 -17.33 -0.61
N VAL A 44 9.80 -16.89 0.65
CA VAL A 44 8.62 -17.00 1.52
C VAL A 44 8.02 -15.61 1.71
N TRP A 45 6.69 -15.50 1.62
CA TRP A 45 5.99 -14.27 1.98
C TRP A 45 6.08 -14.05 3.49
N THR A 46 6.71 -12.95 3.90
CA THR A 46 6.95 -12.56 5.29
C THR A 46 6.88 -11.04 5.39
N GLU A 47 5.98 -10.51 6.22
CA GLU A 47 6.00 -9.07 6.54
C GLU A 47 7.11 -8.75 7.56
N PRO A 48 7.98 -7.75 7.30
CA PRO A 48 8.99 -7.34 8.26
C PRO A 48 8.34 -6.68 9.48
N ALA A 49 8.50 -7.33 10.64
CA ALA A 49 8.04 -6.82 11.93
C ALA A 49 9.22 -6.36 12.82
N PRO A 50 9.14 -5.18 13.46
CA PRO A 50 10.16 -4.73 14.40
C PRO A 50 10.17 -5.62 15.65
N ARG A 51 11.36 -5.97 16.13
CA ARG A 51 11.54 -6.77 17.36
C ARG A 51 11.41 -5.93 18.64
N PHE A 52 11.63 -4.62 18.52
CA PHE A 52 11.65 -3.68 19.64
C PHE A 52 10.88 -2.41 19.30
N CYS A 53 10.23 -1.81 20.29
CA CYS A 53 9.68 -0.48 20.16
C CYS A 53 10.79 0.58 20.26
N PRO A 54 10.52 1.85 19.91
CA PRO A 54 11.50 2.95 20.02
C PRO A 54 12.06 3.13 21.44
N ASN A 55 11.29 2.74 22.46
CA ASN A 55 11.70 2.80 23.87
C ASN A 55 12.43 1.52 24.35
N GLY A 56 12.74 0.58 23.46
CA GLY A 56 13.54 -0.62 23.78
C GLY A 56 12.75 -1.84 24.30
N HIS A 57 11.42 -1.77 24.45
CA HIS A 57 10.61 -2.92 24.86
C HIS A 57 10.49 -3.94 23.73
N ARG A 58 10.53 -5.24 24.07
CA ARG A 58 10.31 -6.33 23.08
C ARG A 58 8.87 -6.32 22.59
N LEU A 59 8.70 -6.26 21.27
CA LEU A 59 7.43 -6.47 20.60
C LEU A 59 7.23 -7.97 20.30
N GLY A 60 5.98 -8.41 20.19
CA GLY A 60 5.62 -9.81 19.98
C GLY A 60 4.26 -10.18 20.55
N ALA A 61 3.94 -11.47 20.52
CA ALA A 61 2.68 -12.00 21.03
C ALA A 61 2.42 -11.56 22.48
N GLY A 62 1.24 -11.00 22.73
CA GLY A 62 0.85 -10.48 24.06
C GLY A 62 1.61 -9.23 24.52
N ARG A 63 2.50 -8.66 23.69
CA ARG A 63 3.31 -7.47 24.02
C ARG A 63 3.10 -6.31 23.04
N SER A 64 2.40 -6.57 21.94
CA SER A 64 2.05 -5.56 20.95
C SER A 64 0.67 -5.79 20.37
N ILE A 65 -0.04 -4.69 20.10
CA ILE A 65 -1.20 -4.68 19.22
C ILE A 65 -0.69 -4.44 17.80
N VAL A 66 -1.19 -5.24 16.85
CA VAL A 66 -0.83 -5.11 15.44
C VAL A 66 -2.06 -4.66 14.66
N THR A 67 -1.91 -3.63 13.83
CA THR A 67 -3.02 -3.06 13.06
C THR A 67 -2.61 -2.76 11.63
N VAL A 68 -3.61 -2.73 10.75
CA VAL A 68 -3.48 -2.39 9.33
C VAL A 68 -4.03 -1.00 9.09
N MET A 69 -3.24 -0.15 8.47
CA MET A 69 -3.69 1.13 7.95
C MET A 69 -3.50 1.11 6.42
N PRO A 70 -4.58 1.07 5.62
CA PRO A 70 -4.44 1.17 4.17
C PRO A 70 -3.77 2.50 3.81
N CYS A 71 -3.05 2.51 2.69
CA CYS A 71 -2.43 3.73 2.18
C CYS A 71 -2.37 3.73 0.67
N ARG A 72 -3.09 4.67 0.06
CA ARG A 72 -3.16 4.85 -1.39
C ARG A 72 -1.84 5.32 -1.98
N ARG A 73 -1.08 6.13 -1.23
CA ARG A 73 0.18 6.73 -1.70
C ARG A 73 1.25 5.68 -2.00
N ILE A 74 1.32 4.62 -1.19
CA ILE A 74 2.25 3.50 -1.38
C ILE A 74 1.62 2.34 -2.16
N GLY A 75 0.33 2.43 -2.52
CA GLY A 75 -0.39 1.35 -3.19
C GLY A 75 -0.52 0.08 -2.33
N GLY A 76 -0.67 0.22 -1.01
CA GLY A 76 -0.60 -0.89 -0.06
C GLY A 76 -1.09 -0.51 1.34
N HIS A 77 -0.35 -0.93 2.37
CA HIS A 77 -0.70 -0.65 3.77
C HIS A 77 0.54 -0.39 4.63
N HIS A 78 0.34 0.40 5.69
CA HIS A 78 1.27 0.45 6.82
C HIS A 78 0.86 -0.59 7.85
N ARG A 79 1.84 -1.34 8.35
CA ARG A 79 1.68 -2.22 9.51
C ARG A 79 2.07 -1.47 10.77
N MET A 80 1.08 -1.20 11.61
CA MET A 80 1.25 -0.53 12.88
C MET A 80 1.51 -1.56 13.99
N HIS A 81 2.51 -1.31 14.82
CA HIS A 81 2.84 -2.10 15.99
C HIS A 81 2.85 -1.19 17.22
N SER A 82 1.84 -1.33 18.08
CA SER A 82 1.70 -0.56 19.32
C SER A 82 2.21 -1.37 20.49
N CYS A 83 3.19 -0.86 21.22
CA CYS A 83 3.74 -1.52 22.40
C CYS A 83 2.75 -1.48 23.57
N LEU A 84 2.38 -2.64 24.13
CA LEU A 84 1.48 -2.70 25.28
C LEU A 84 2.11 -2.19 26.57
N ALA A 85 3.44 -2.16 26.66
CA ALA A 85 4.15 -1.70 27.85
C ALA A 85 4.22 -0.16 27.95
N CYS A 86 4.25 0.56 26.81
CA CYS A 86 4.50 2.00 26.82
C CYS A 86 3.67 2.81 25.81
N GLY A 87 2.80 2.17 25.02
CA GLY A 87 1.97 2.81 24.00
C GLY A 87 2.71 3.28 22.74
N ALA A 88 4.05 3.22 22.71
CA ALA A 88 4.83 3.63 21.54
C ALA A 88 4.44 2.83 20.30
N THR A 89 4.29 3.53 19.18
CA THR A 89 3.81 2.97 17.91
C THR A 89 4.88 3.07 16.84
N THR A 90 5.07 1.98 16.09
CA THR A 90 5.95 1.93 14.92
C THR A 90 5.18 1.45 13.68
N TYR A 91 5.47 2.04 12.52
CA TYR A 91 4.86 1.70 11.24
C TYR A 91 5.87 1.03 10.30
N SER A 92 5.44 -0.02 9.61
CA SER A 92 6.20 -0.72 8.56
C SER A 92 5.34 -0.85 7.29
N PRO A 93 5.66 -0.16 6.17
CA PRO A 93 6.67 0.90 6.03
C PRO A 93 6.39 2.11 6.96
N PRO A 94 7.39 2.98 7.22
CA PRO A 94 7.17 4.20 8.01
C PRO A 94 6.03 5.05 7.44
N ALA A 95 5.17 5.56 8.33
CA ALA A 95 4.11 6.48 7.96
C ALA A 95 4.67 7.91 7.91
N HIS A 96 4.23 8.67 6.91
CA HIS A 96 4.66 10.05 6.66
C HIS A 96 3.43 10.96 6.49
N ASN A 97 3.63 12.27 6.57
CA ASN A 97 2.53 13.25 6.50
C ASN A 97 1.83 13.30 5.13
N ASP A 98 2.44 12.75 4.09
CA ASP A 98 1.88 12.64 2.74
C ASP A 98 1.11 11.32 2.50
N CYS A 99 0.99 10.49 3.53
CA CYS A 99 0.22 9.25 3.45
C CYS A 99 -1.29 9.54 3.38
N VAL A 100 -1.97 8.78 2.53
CA VAL A 100 -3.42 8.92 2.28
C VAL A 100 -4.09 7.62 2.66
N HIS A 101 -4.83 7.62 3.78
CA HIS A 101 -5.37 6.45 4.43
C HIS A 101 -6.84 6.19 4.08
#